data_AF-A0A840QKA0-F1
#
_entry.id   AF-A0A840QKA0-F1
#
_cell.length_a   1.000
_cell.length_b   1.000
_cell.length_c   1.000
_cell.angle_alpha   90.00
_cell.angle_beta   90.00
_cell.angle_gamma   90.00
#
_symmetry.space_group_name_H-M   'P 1'
#
loop_
_entity.id
_entity.type
_entity.pdbx_description
1 polymer ?
#
loop_
_entity_poly.entity_id
_entity_poly.type
_entity_poly.pdbx_seq_one_letter_code
_entity_poly.pdbx_strand_id
1 'polypeptide(L)' 'MMYRPHFFSWVPADGLRHASTDAKPFRGYPTGFVVATLCGHQLAAENTDLAWFWETCRTCDDKAHELAKTPTPPAASAR' A
#
# COMPACT_ATOMS: atom_id res chain seq x y z
N MET A 1 21.44 -5.88 6.98
CA MET A 1 20.52 -4.80 6.56
C MET A 1 20.12 -5.03 5.11
N MET A 2 18.88 -5.44 4.83
CA MET A 2 18.35 -5.33 3.46
C MET A 2 18.09 -3.84 3.17
N TYR A 3 18.70 -3.33 2.11
CA TYR A 3 18.41 -2.00 1.58
C TYR A 3 16.92 -1.91 1.24
N ARG A 4 16.19 -1.05 1.96
CA ARG A 4 14.78 -0.70 1.68
C ARG A 4 14.76 0.76 1.28
N PRO A 5 14.80 1.09 -0.02
CA PRO A 5 14.83 2.49 -0.48
C PRO A 5 13.61 3.28 0.02
N HIS A 6 12.49 2.59 0.29
CA HIS A 6 11.28 3.20 0.83
C HIS A 6 10.73 2.42 2.03
N PHE A 7 10.38 3.14 3.09
CA PHE A 7 9.91 2.61 4.38
C PHE A 7 8.45 2.17 4.37
N PHE A 8 7.86 1.88 3.21
CA PHE A 8 6.49 1.40 3.09
C PHE A 8 6.40 0.15 2.21
N SER A 9 5.23 -0.49 2.22
CA SER A 9 4.91 -1.65 1.40
C SER A 9 3.46 -1.56 0.96
N TRP A 10 3.22 -1.82 -0.33
CA TRP A 10 1.88 -1.92 -0.89
C TRP A 10 1.22 -3.24 -0.46
N VAL A 11 -0.08 -3.16 -0.21
CA VAL A 11 -0.92 -4.25 0.27
C VAL A 11 -2.35 -4.02 -0.22
N PRO A 12 -2.92 -4.93 -1.03
CA PRO A 12 -4.34 -4.86 -1.36
C PRO A 12 -5.17 -5.22 -0.12
N ALA A 13 -6.25 -4.48 0.10
CA ALA A 13 -7.24 -4.74 1.14
C ALA A 13 -8.51 -3.92 0.85
N ASP A 14 -9.67 -4.42 1.23
CA ASP A 14 -10.94 -3.66 1.17
C ASP A 14 -11.25 -3.06 -0.23
N GLY A 15 -10.96 -3.81 -1.29
CA GLY A 15 -11.21 -3.37 -2.67
C GLY A 15 -10.25 -2.31 -3.23
N LEU A 16 -9.22 -1.92 -2.47
CA LEU A 16 -8.22 -0.93 -2.89
C LEU A 16 -6.79 -1.42 -2.59
N ARG A 17 -5.81 -0.78 -3.21
CA ARG A 17 -4.39 -0.97 -2.89
C ARG A 17 -3.93 0.09 -1.90
N HIS A 18 -3.57 -0.34 -0.70
CA HIS A 18 -3.11 0.50 0.40
C HIS A 18 -1.59 0.42 0.58
N ALA A 19 -1.02 1.40 1.26
CA ALA A 19 0.37 1.38 1.71
C ALA A 19 0.43 1.25 3.24
N SER A 20 1.42 0.53 3.74
CA SER A 20 1.69 0.37 5.17
C SER A 20 3.19 0.52 5.47
N THR A 21 3.52 1.07 6.64
CA THR A 21 4.88 1.09 7.20
C THR A 21 5.18 -0.11 8.10
N ASP A 22 4.20 -0.99 8.31
CA ASP A 22 4.36 -2.15 9.17
C ASP A 22 5.51 -3.04 8.68
N ALA A 23 6.15 -3.74 9.61
CA ALA A 23 7.21 -4.67 9.28
C ALA A 23 6.68 -5.76 8.34
N LYS A 24 7.10 -5.69 7.06
CA LYS A 24 6.75 -6.68 6.04
C LYS A 24 7.36 -8.04 6.40
N PRO A 25 6.56 -9.11 6.55
CA PRO A 25 7.08 -10.48 6.68
C PRO A 25 7.88 -10.87 5.43
N PHE A 26 8.75 -11.89 5.53
CA PHE A 26 9.68 -12.28 4.45
C PHE A 26 9.00 -12.53 3.10
N ARG A 27 7.73 -12.97 3.09
CA ARG A 27 6.93 -13.25 1.89
C ARG A 27 5.82 -12.22 1.60
N GLY A 28 5.83 -11.06 2.28
CA GLY A 28 4.72 -10.11 2.25
C GLY A 28 3.66 -10.40 3.32
N TYR A 29 2.61 -9.56 3.37
CA TYR A 29 1.50 -9.72 4.32
C TYR A 29 0.56 -10.81 3.79
N PRO A 30 0.47 -12.02 4.37
CA PRO A 30 -0.42 -13.05 3.86
C PRO A 30 -1.89 -12.63 3.90
N THR A 31 -2.75 -13.24 3.10
CA THR A 31 -4.20 -12.95 3.13
C THR A 31 -4.74 -13.12 4.56
N GLY A 32 -5.55 -12.16 5.01
CA GLY A 32 -6.07 -12.11 6.38
C GLY A 32 -5.15 -11.43 7.40
N PHE A 33 -3.90 -11.12 7.05
CA PHE A 33 -2.99 -10.39 7.94
C PHE A 33 -3.42 -8.94 8.08
N VAL A 34 -3.70 -8.49 9.30
CA VAL A 34 -4.12 -7.10 9.56
C VAL A 34 -2.91 -6.18 9.55
N VAL A 35 -2.99 -5.12 8.76
CA VAL A 35 -1.97 -4.08 8.64
C VAL A 35 -2.53 -2.70 9.01
N ALA A 36 -1.69 -1.88 9.64
CA ALA A 36 -1.93 -0.46 9.79
C ALA A 36 -1.60 0.26 8.48
N THR A 37 -2.63 0.80 7.83
CA THR A 37 -2.48 1.52 6.56
C THR A 37 -2.15 2.98 6.77
N LEU A 38 -1.49 3.61 5.80
CA LEU A 38 -1.19 5.04 5.84
C LEU A 38 -2.45 5.91 5.85
N CYS A 39 -3.59 5.45 5.33
CA CYS A 39 -4.86 6.16 5.44
C CYS A 39 -5.51 6.08 6.84
N GLY A 40 -4.89 5.35 7.78
CA GLY A 40 -5.32 5.30 9.18
C GLY A 40 -6.23 4.12 9.52
N HIS A 41 -6.51 3.24 8.57
CA HIS A 41 -7.36 2.06 8.78
C HIS A 41 -6.53 0.81 9.10
N GLN A 42 -7.11 -0.08 9.91
CA GLN A 42 -6.60 -1.43 10.15
C GLN A 42 -7.33 -2.39 9.20
N LEU A 43 -6.64 -2.91 8.19
CA LEU A 43 -7.28 -3.71 7.14
C LEU A 43 -6.60 -5.06 6.99
N ALA A 44 -7.39 -6.10 6.73
CA ALA A 44 -6.89 -7.43 6.44
C ALA A 44 -6.39 -7.49 4.99
N ALA A 45 -5.15 -7.93 4.80
CA ALA A 45 -4.56 -8.05 3.47
C ALA A 45 -5.33 -9.06 2.60
N GLU A 46 -5.39 -8.77 1.30
CA GLU A 46 -5.97 -9.64 0.29
C GLU A 46 -4.95 -9.88 -0.83
N ASN A 47 -4.24 -11.02 -0.78
CA ASN A 47 -3.25 -11.39 -1.80
C ASN A 47 -3.84 -12.31 -2.87
N THR A 48 -5.00 -11.97 -3.42
CA THR A 48 -5.45 -12.60 -4.66
C THR A 48 -4.73 -11.95 -5.85
N ASP A 49 -4.53 -12.68 -6.94
CA ASP A 49 -3.87 -12.13 -8.13
C ASP A 49 -4.63 -10.90 -8.68
N LEU A 50 -5.96 -10.90 -8.54
CA LEU A 50 -6.83 -9.81 -8.99
C LEU A 50 -6.75 -8.56 -8.09
N ALA A 51 -6.58 -8.73 -6.79
CA ALA A 51 -6.55 -7.62 -5.85
C ALA A 51 -5.37 -6.65 -6.09
N TRP A 52 -4.28 -7.14 -6.68
CA TRP A 52 -3.15 -6.31 -7.08
C TRP A 52 -3.48 -5.34 -8.21
N PHE A 53 -4.55 -5.56 -8.98
CA PHE A 53 -5.00 -4.67 -10.05
C PHE A 53 -5.98 -3.60 -9.60
N TRP A 54 -6.39 -3.61 -8.34
CA TRP A 54 -7.28 -2.58 -7.81
C TRP A 54 -6.65 -1.18 -7.84
N GLU A 55 -7.54 -0.18 -7.82
CA GLU A 55 -7.15 1.21 -7.71
C GLU A 55 -6.37 1.46 -6.42
N THR A 56 -5.42 2.41 -6.48
CA THR A 56 -4.68 2.82 -5.29
C THR A 56 -5.55 3.70 -4.42
N CYS A 57 -5.61 3.44 -3.11
CA CYS A 57 -6.20 4.36 -2.15
C CYS A 57 -5.49 5.72 -2.23
N ARG A 58 -6.23 6.80 -2.56
CA ARG A 58 -5.65 8.12 -2.82
C ARG A 58 -4.83 8.66 -1.64
N THR A 59 -5.34 8.53 -0.42
CA THR A 59 -4.62 8.97 0.79
C THR A 59 -3.34 8.17 1.03
N CYS A 60 -3.33 6.87 0.72
CA CYS A 60 -2.11 6.07 0.78
C CYS A 60 -1.11 6.48 -0.30
N ASP A 61 -1.58 6.81 -1.50
CA ASP A 61 -0.75 7.29 -2.60
C ASP A 61 -0.04 8.60 -2.26
N ASP A 62 -0.77 9.59 -1.76
CA ASP A 62 -0.21 10.88 -1.35
C ASP A 62 0.86 10.71 -0.26
N LYS A 63 0.57 9.94 0.80
CA LYS A 63 1.53 9.68 1.88
C LYS A 63 2.73 8.83 1.45
N ALA A 64 2.53 7.89 0.52
CA ALA A 64 3.63 7.10 -0.02
C ALA A 64 4.63 7.97 -0.80
N HIS A 65 4.13 8.95 -1.55
CA HIS A 65 4.95 9.95 -2.25
C HIS A 65 5.70 10.86 -1.28
N GLU A 66 5.05 11.32 -0.20
CA GLU A 66 5.70 12.05 0.90
C GLU A 66 6.86 11.24 1.50
N LEU A 67 6.63 9.95 1.81
CA LEU A 67 7.66 9.05 2.34
C LEU A 67 8.79 8.78 1.34
N ALA A 68 8.47 8.69 0.04
CA ALA A 68 9.44 8.48 -1.02
C ALA A 68 10.20 9.77 -1.41
N LYS A 69 9.76 10.93 -0.92
CA LYS A 69 10.25 12.26 -1.33
C LYS A 69 10.13 12.47 -2.85
N THR A 70 9.07 11.95 -3.44
CA THR A 70 8.77 12.09 -4.86
C THR A 70 7.48 12.90 -5.04
N PRO A 71 7.34 13.69 -6.12
CA PRO A 71 6.09 14.38 -6.39
C PRO A 71 4.97 13.37 -6.68
N THR A 72 3.80 13.53 -6.06
CA THR A 72 2.61 12.77 -6.46
C THR A 72 2.17 13.25 -7.85
N PRO A 73 2.01 12.36 -8.85
CA PRO A 73 1.42 12.75 -10.11
C PRO A 73 -0.04 13.22 -9.87
N PRO A 74 -0.54 14.17 -10.70
CA PRO A 74 -1.95 14.54 -10.63
C PRO A 74 -2.80 13.27 -10.80
N ALA A 75 -3.93 13.20 -10.09
CA ALA A 75 -4.83 12.05 -10.16
C ALA A 75 -5.09 11.72 -11.63
N ALA A 76 -4.65 10.54 -12.07
CA ALA A 76 -4.93 10.09 -13.42
C ALA A 76 -6.45 9.99 -13.53
N SER A 77 -7.07 10.89 -14.30
CA SER A 77 -8.48 10.74 -14.64
C SER A 77 -8.60 9.44 -15.43
N ALA A 78 -9.24 8.44 -14.83
CA ALA A 78 -9.78 7.32 -15.58
C ALA A 78 -10.70 7.90 -16.66
N ARG A 79 -10.37 7.65 -17.92
CA ARG A 79 -11.28 7.88 -19.05
C ARG A 79 -12.24 6.72 -19.17
#